data_AF-A0A7V2AVX4-F1
#
_entry.id   AF-A0A7V2AVX4-F1
#
_cell.length_a   1.000
_cell.length_b   1.000
_cell.length_c   1.000
_cell.angle_alpha   90.00
_cell.angle_beta   90.00
_cell.angle_gamma   90.00
#
_symmetry.space_group_name_H-M   'P 1'
#
loop_
_entity.id
_entity.type
_entity.pdbx_description
1 polymer ?
#
loop_
_entity_poly.entity_id
_entity_poly.type
_entity_poly.pdbx_seq_one_letter_code
_entity_poly.pdbx_strand_id
1 'polypeptide(L)' 'GVEMEALTAVSAAALTIYDMCKAVDKQMTIGDIRLVGKTKERI' A
#
# COMPACT_ATOMS: atom_id res chain seq x y z
N GLY A 1 3.08 -15.01 9.09
CA GLY A 1 3.80 -13.73 9.07
C GLY A 1 2.77 -12.66 8.79
N VAL A 2 3.18 -11.40 8.69
CA VAL A 2 2.24 -10.28 8.50
C VAL A 2 2.40 -9.59 7.15
N GLU A 3 2.93 -10.31 6.15
CA GLU A 3 3.22 -9.75 4.83
C GLU A 3 1.95 -9.26 4.13
N MET A 4 0.85 -10.02 4.23
CA MET A 4 -0.41 -9.69 3.58
C MET A 4 -1.10 -8.52 4.26
N GLU A 5 -0.98 -8.41 5.58
CA GLU A 5 -1.47 -7.30 6.39
C GLU A 5 -0.75 -6.00 6.02
N ALA A 6 0.58 -6.05 5.85
CA ALA A 6 1.36 -4.91 5.38
C ALA A 6 0.96 -4.48 3.96
N LEU A 7 0.84 -5.44 3.02
CA LEU A 7 0.43 -5.16 1.63
C LEU A 7 -1.01 -4.66 1.53
N THR A 8 -1.91 -5.17 2.36
CA THR A 8 -3.31 -4.73 2.41
C THR A 8 -3.41 -3.32 2.99
N ALA A 9 -2.67 -3.03 4.06
CA ALA A 9 -2.65 -1.70 4.69
C ALA A 9 -2.14 -0.62 3.72
N VAL A 10 -1.03 -0.87 3.01
CA VAL A 10 -0.51 0.10 2.03
C VAL A 10 -1.45 0.27 0.83
N SER A 11 -2.11 -0.81 0.37
CA SER A 11 -3.09 -0.75 -0.71
C SER A 11 -4.30 0.11 -0.31
N ALA A 12 -4.83 -0.10 0.89
CA ALA A 12 -5.94 0.70 1.42
C ALA A 12 -5.54 2.18 1.56
N ALA A 13 -4.37 2.47 2.11
CA ALA A 13 -3.87 3.84 2.24
C ALA A 13 -3.71 4.53 0.88
N ALA A 14 -3.15 3.84 -0.12
CA ALA A 14 -3.01 4.37 -1.47
C ALA A 14 -4.37 4.66 -2.12
N LEU A 15 -5.35 3.78 -1.93
CA LEU A 15 -6.72 3.99 -2.40
C LEU A 15 -7.40 5.18 -1.70
N THR A 16 -7.13 5.40 -0.41
CA THR A 16 -7.63 6.58 0.31
C THR A 16 -7.05 7.88 -0.27
N ILE A 17 -5.75 7.90 -0.59
CA ILE A 17 -5.13 9.07 -1.23
C ILE A 17 -5.74 9.30 -2.61
N TYR A 18 -5.91 8.24 -3.40
CA TYR A 18 -6.59 8.33 -4.68
C TYR A 18 -8.00 8.90 -4.53
N ASP A 19 -8.76 8.44 -3.53
CA ASP A 19 -10.11 8.93 -3.27
C ASP A 19 -10.17 10.44 -2.98
N MET A 20 -9.19 10.97 -2.23
CA MET A 20 -9.07 12.40 -1.93
C MET A 20 -8.62 13.23 -3.13
N CYS A 21 -7.76 12.69 -4.00
CA CYS A 21 -7.11 13.44 -5.08
C CYS A 21 -7.75 13.25 -6.46
N LYS A 22 -8.62 12.25 -6.67
CA LYS A 22 -9.24 11.91 -7.98
C LYS A 22 -10.00 13.06 -8.65
N ALA A 23 -10.39 14.09 -7.91
CA ALA A 23 -11.05 15.27 -8.44
C ALA A 23 -10.08 16.25 -9.13
N VAL A 24 -8.81 16.25 -8.69
CA VAL A 24 -7.75 17.14 -9.19
C VAL A 24 -7.06 16.53 -10.40
N ASP A 25 -6.71 15.25 -10.30
CA ASP A 25 -6.06 14.50 -11.38
C ASP A 25 -6.68 13.11 -11.53
N LYS A 26 -7.15 12.80 -12.75
CA LYS A 26 -7.78 11.52 -13.10
C LYS A 26 -6.80 10.52 -13.70
N GLN A 27 -5.56 10.93 -14.00
CA GLN A 27 -4.51 10.08 -14.56
C GLN A 27 -3.59 9.48 -13.49
N MET A 28 -3.85 9.76 -12.21
CA MET A 28 -3.13 9.14 -11.10
C MET A 28 -3.13 7.62 -11.24
N THR A 29 -1.99 6.99 -10.96
CA THR A 29 -1.86 5.52 -10.93
C THR A 29 -1.23 5.10 -9.62
N ILE A 30 -1.75 4.02 -9.03
CA ILE A 30 -1.14 3.37 -7.86
C ILE A 30 -0.27 2.23 -8.40
N GLY A 31 1.00 2.21 -8.01
CA GLY A 31 1.99 1.22 -8.50
C GLY A 31 3.01 0.86 -7.43
N ASP A 32 3.93 -0.04 -7.80
CA ASP A 32 5.10 -0.45 -6.99
C ASP A 32 4.79 -0.96 -5.57
N ILE A 33 3.57 -1.46 -5.34
CA ILE A 33 3.22 -2.13 -4.09
C ILE A 33 3.93 -3.50 -4.06
N ARG A 34 4.96 -3.60 -3.22
CA ARG A 34 5.75 -4.81 -3.02
C ARG A 34 6.26 -4.92 -1.60
N LEU A 35 6.56 -6.14 -1.18
CA LEU A 35 7.24 -6.38 0.09
C LEU A 35 8.71 -5.96 -0.02
N VAL A 36 9.15 -5.02 0.81
CA VAL A 36 10.55 -4.55 0.84
C VAL A 36 11.44 -5.47 1.69
N GLY A 37 10.88 -6.04 2.74
CA GLY A 37 11.58 -6.96 3.62
C GLY A 37 10.65 -7.55 4.66
N LYS A 38 11.04 -8.70 5.21
CA LYS A 38 10.36 -9.36 6.32
C LYS A 38 11.42 -9.97 7.22
N THR A 39 11.35 -9.63 8.50
CA THR A 39 12.18 -10.23 9.55
C THR A 39 11.29 -11.02 10.49
N LYS A 40 11.78 -12.15 10.98
CA LYS A 40 11.16 -12.90 12.07
C LYS A 40 12.23 -13.12 13.12
N GLU A 41 12.06 -12.54 14.30
CA GLU A 41 12.89 -12.87 15.45
C GLU A 41 12.52 -14.27 15.94
N ARG A 42 13.53 -15.11 16.17
CA ARG A 42 13.35 -16.38 16.87
C ARG A 42 13.63 -16.10 18.34
N ILE A 43 12.61 -16.31 19.17
CA ILE A 43 12.74 -16.41 20.62
C ILE A 43 13.34 -17.78 20.95
#